data_AF-A0AA39FE99-F1
#
_entry.id   AF-A0AA39FE99-F1
#
_cell.length_a   1.000
_cell.length_b   1.000
_cell.length_c   1.000
_cell.angle_alpha   90.00
_cell.angle_beta   90.00
_cell.angle_gamma   90.00
#
_symmetry.space_group_name_H-M   'P 1'
#
loop_
_entity.id
_entity.type
_entity.pdbx_description
1 polymer ?
#
loop_
_entity_poly.entity_id
_entity_poly.type
_entity_poly.pdbx_seq_one_letter_code
_entity_poly.pdbx_strand_id
1 'polypeptide(L)'
;MEADQELIALKKLRDELMETALTRRDKLSEHLKTQKTKRKNVKITLANETTFLKDVQFPEHVAELIKLTQNAVGFMYNNINKKWIKDSIWLYNVDVSMKSLNFNLDLTVDQKDDNNEIIDIMCHFNEGIDSSLFQEIYPWVLSTTKDKNFSFLMSAFSEYNEKYILRKKILFKLVNKKFVTIKKCTEEEGGLIIYIHSPKSLEKYYAEYLWKLKMNLITKSIDHCFTIDCLDQDFVDANQNVIEDFCKRGLKRDQLEKLWNDLCFAIDQYE
;
A
#
# COMPACT_ATOMS: atom_id res chain seq x y z
N MET A 1 36.94 -10.38 -4.04
CA MET A 1 35.89 -9.79 -3.18
C MET A 1 34.92 -10.90 -2.86
N GLU A 2 35.10 -11.51 -1.70
CA GLU A 2 34.19 -12.54 -1.21
C GLU A 2 32.82 -11.90 -0.95
N ALA A 3 31.78 -12.47 -1.53
CA ALA A 3 30.41 -12.08 -1.22
C ALA A 3 30.20 -12.30 0.28
N ASP A 4 29.80 -11.23 0.95
CA ASP A 4 29.63 -11.15 2.40
C ASP A 4 28.66 -12.25 2.87
N GLN A 5 29.21 -13.35 3.39
CA GLN A 5 28.46 -14.55 3.79
C GLN A 5 27.41 -14.20 4.85
N GLU A 6 27.66 -13.15 5.63
CA GLU A 6 26.76 -12.59 6.61
C GLU A 6 25.51 -11.98 5.96
N LEU A 7 25.67 -11.28 4.83
CA LEU A 7 24.57 -10.71 4.05
C LEU A 7 23.68 -11.79 3.43
N ILE A 8 24.28 -12.90 2.97
CA ILE A 8 23.54 -14.05 2.42
C ILE A 8 22.77 -14.76 3.54
N ALA A 9 23.39 -14.96 4.69
CA ALA A 9 22.75 -15.56 5.86
C ALA A 9 21.58 -14.70 6.38
N LEU A 10 21.74 -13.37 6.41
CA LEU A 10 20.69 -12.44 6.83
C LEU A 10 19.50 -12.41 5.86
N LYS A 11 19.75 -12.48 4.54
CA LYS A 11 18.68 -12.60 3.55
C LYS A 11 17.89 -13.89 3.74
N LYS A 12 18.59 -15.02 3.87
CA LYS A 12 17.96 -16.32 4.10
C LYS A 12 17.13 -16.34 5.39
N LEU A 13 17.66 -15.77 6.47
CA LEU A 13 16.94 -15.67 7.75
C LEU A 13 15.70 -14.79 7.66
N ARG A 14 15.78 -13.66 6.93
CA ARG A 14 14.62 -12.80 6.66
C ARG A 14 13.54 -13.58 5.90
N ASP A 15 13.91 -14.37 4.90
CA ASP A 15 12.97 -15.11 4.06
C ASP A 15 12.28 -16.22 4.86
N GLU A 16 13.05 -16.96 5.68
CA GLU A 16 12.52 -17.96 6.62
C GLU A 16 11.55 -17.35 7.64
N LEU A 17 11.87 -16.16 8.18
CA LEU A 17 10.99 -15.43 9.09
C LEU A 17 9.72 -14.92 8.40
N MET A 18 9.84 -14.46 7.15
CA MET A 18 8.71 -14.00 6.36
C MET A 18 7.76 -15.15 6.04
N GLU A 19 8.28 -16.29 5.59
CA GLU A 19 7.51 -17.49 5.32
C GLU A 19 6.85 -18.03 6.60
N THR A 20 7.56 -17.98 7.73
CA THR A 20 7.01 -18.34 9.05
C THR A 20 5.87 -17.40 9.46
N ALA A 21 6.02 -16.09 9.25
CA ALA A 21 4.98 -15.11 9.55
C ALA A 21 3.74 -15.31 8.69
N LEU A 22 3.92 -15.56 7.38
CA LEU A 22 2.82 -15.88 6.45
C LEU A 22 2.11 -17.18 6.83
N THR A 23 2.86 -18.23 7.13
CA THR A 23 2.30 -19.53 7.54
C THR A 23 1.53 -19.42 8.86
N ARG A 24 2.06 -18.66 9.83
CA ARG A 24 1.39 -18.43 11.11
C ARG A 24 0.12 -17.59 10.93
N ARG A 25 0.17 -16.56 10.09
CA ARG A 25 -1.01 -15.76 9.69
C ARG A 25 -2.09 -16.66 9.09
N ASP A 26 -1.73 -17.52 8.14
CA ASP A 26 -2.68 -18.37 7.44
C ASP A 26 -3.34 -19.39 8.39
N LYS A 27 -2.54 -20.00 9.28
CA LYS A 27 -3.03 -20.88 10.36
C LYS A 27 -3.95 -20.15 11.34
N LEU A 28 -3.64 -18.91 11.72
CA LEU A 28 -4.51 -18.08 12.57
C LEU A 28 -5.84 -17.78 11.86
N SER A 29 -5.80 -17.48 10.56
CA SER A 29 -6.99 -17.21 9.75
C SER A 29 -7.90 -18.45 9.66
N GLU A 30 -7.33 -19.65 9.54
CA GLU A 30 -8.07 -20.91 9.54
C GLU A 30 -8.65 -21.24 10.93
N HIS A 31 -7.90 -20.96 11.99
CA HIS A 31 -8.35 -21.16 13.37
C HIS A 31 -9.51 -20.22 13.74
N LEU A 32 -9.48 -18.98 13.26
CA LEU A 32 -10.57 -18.01 13.44
C LEU A 32 -11.81 -18.34 12.60
N LYS A 33 -11.64 -18.96 11.43
CA LYS A 33 -12.77 -19.46 10.62
C LYS A 33 -13.45 -20.68 11.24
N THR A 34 -12.68 -21.57 11.86
CA THR A 34 -13.20 -22.79 12.52
C THR A 34 -13.83 -22.52 13.88
N GLN A 35 -13.49 -21.42 14.56
CA GLN A 35 -14.12 -20.98 15.82
C GLN A 35 -15.45 -20.21 15.67
N LYS A 36 -16.07 -20.17 14.48
CA LYS A 36 -17.38 -19.52 14.26
C LYS A 36 -18.59 -20.16 14.99
N THR A 37 -18.37 -21.09 15.91
CA THR A 37 -19.43 -21.74 16.70
C THR A 37 -19.16 -21.60 18.21
N LYS A 38 -19.38 -20.39 18.74
CA LYS A 38 -19.86 -20.06 20.11
C LYS A 38 -19.43 -18.64 20.48
N ARG A 39 -20.14 -17.63 19.95
CA ARG A 39 -20.17 -16.30 20.59
C ARG A 39 -20.99 -16.40 21.87
N LYS A 40 -20.35 -16.78 22.98
CA LYS A 40 -20.88 -16.44 24.31
C LYS A 40 -20.57 -14.97 24.53
N ASN A 41 -21.62 -14.17 24.70
CA ASN A 41 -21.54 -12.80 25.18
C ASN A 41 -20.88 -12.80 26.56
N VAL A 42 -19.58 -12.55 26.61
CA VAL A 42 -18.92 -12.17 27.85
C VAL A 42 -19.07 -10.66 27.95
N LYS A 43 -20.10 -10.23 28.70
CA LYS A 43 -20.14 -8.91 29.32
C LYS A 43 -18.97 -8.87 30.31
N ILE A 44 -17.85 -8.28 29.92
CA ILE A 44 -16.85 -7.81 30.89
C ILE A 44 -17.24 -6.37 31.21
N THR A 45 -17.90 -6.22 32.35
CA THR A 45 -18.08 -4.92 32.99
C THR A 45 -16.75 -4.55 33.64
N LEU A 46 -15.94 -3.74 32.94
CA LEU A 46 -14.89 -2.95 33.56
C LEU A 46 -15.40 -1.50 33.54
N ALA A 47 -15.59 -0.98 34.74
CA ALA A 47 -16.20 0.31 35.00
C ALA A 47 -15.39 1.47 34.40
N ASN A 48 -16.13 2.39 33.79
CA ASN A 48 -16.01 3.86 33.74
C ASN A 48 -14.60 4.45 33.51
N GLU A 49 -14.30 5.24 32.47
CA GLU A 49 -15.10 6.18 31.69
C GLU A 49 -14.60 6.16 30.23
N THR A 50 -15.45 5.77 29.30
CA THR A 50 -15.23 6.01 27.86
C THR A 50 -16.25 7.04 27.44
N THR A 51 -15.86 8.31 27.44
CA THR A 51 -16.55 9.34 26.66
C THR A 51 -16.43 8.97 25.19
N PHE A 52 -17.45 8.29 24.69
CA PHE A 52 -17.69 8.09 23.28
C PHE A 52 -17.76 9.46 22.59
N LEU A 53 -16.81 9.76 21.70
CA LEU A 53 -17.00 10.78 20.66
C LEU A 53 -17.95 10.26 19.58
N LYS A 54 -19.12 9.73 19.96
CA LYS A 54 -20.22 9.46 19.03
C LYS A 54 -21.29 10.56 19.01
N ASP A 55 -21.19 11.54 19.90
CA ASP A 55 -22.10 12.69 19.97
C ASP A 55 -21.36 14.04 20.04
N VAL A 56 -20.27 14.22 19.28
CA VAL A 56 -19.77 15.58 19.02
C VAL A 56 -20.40 16.06 17.73
N GLN A 57 -21.53 16.76 17.85
CA GLN A 57 -21.99 17.66 16.80
C GLN A 57 -20.94 18.77 16.66
N PHE A 58 -19.98 18.56 15.76
CA PHE A 58 -19.12 19.65 15.33
C PHE A 58 -20.00 20.74 14.73
N PRO A 59 -19.67 22.03 14.95
CA PRO A 59 -20.26 23.10 14.17
C PRO A 59 -20.15 22.77 12.67
N GLU A 60 -21.17 23.09 11.88
CA GLU A 60 -21.29 22.68 10.47
C GLU A 60 -20.03 23.00 9.65
N HIS A 61 -19.41 24.16 9.90
CA HIS A 61 -18.16 24.57 9.26
C HIS A 61 -16.96 23.68 9.61
N VAL A 62 -16.87 23.15 10.83
CA VAL A 62 -15.80 22.22 11.24
C VAL A 62 -16.01 20.85 10.61
N ALA A 63 -17.26 20.39 10.55
CA ALA A 63 -17.60 19.14 9.86
C ALA A 63 -17.29 19.22 8.35
N GLU A 64 -17.59 20.36 7.73
CA GLU A 64 -17.25 20.62 6.33
C GLU A 64 -15.73 20.66 6.10
N LEU A 65 -14.97 21.34 6.97
CA LEU A 65 -13.51 21.36 6.92
C LEU A 65 -12.90 19.96 7.10
N ILE A 66 -13.40 19.15 8.03
CA ILE A 66 -12.97 17.76 8.20
C ILE A 66 -13.22 16.98 6.91
N LYS A 67 -14.40 17.11 6.31
CA LYS A 67 -14.75 16.42 5.07
C LYS A 67 -13.88 16.87 3.89
N LEU A 68 -13.59 18.17 3.78
CA LEU A 68 -12.71 18.73 2.77
C LEU A 68 -11.27 18.23 2.95
N THR A 69 -10.74 18.23 4.18
CA THR A 69 -9.40 17.72 4.49
C THR A 69 -9.32 16.21 4.24
N GLN A 70 -10.33 15.43 4.61
CA GLN A 70 -10.41 13.99 4.31
C GLN A 70 -10.38 13.73 2.80
N ASN A 71 -11.10 14.54 2.02
CA ASN A 71 -11.08 14.44 0.56
C ASN A 71 -9.72 14.83 -0.04
N ALA A 72 -9.06 15.83 0.53
CA ALA A 72 -7.76 16.32 0.06
C ALA A 72 -6.61 15.35 0.39
N VAL A 73 -6.59 14.81 1.61
CA VAL A 73 -5.51 13.94 2.11
C VAL A 73 -5.81 12.46 1.83
N GLY A 74 -7.04 12.11 1.47
CA GLY A 74 -7.40 10.79 0.98
C GLY A 74 -7.44 9.68 2.04
N PHE A 75 -7.44 10.03 3.33
CA PHE A 75 -7.64 9.10 4.44
C PHE A 75 -8.57 9.66 5.53
N MET A 76 -9.16 8.74 6.29
CA MET A 76 -10.05 9.01 7.41
C MET A 76 -9.49 8.40 8.69
N TYR A 77 -9.56 9.16 9.77
CA TYR A 77 -9.30 8.67 11.12
C TYR A 77 -10.61 8.27 11.79
N ASN A 78 -10.68 7.05 12.29
CA ASN A 78 -11.81 6.51 13.02
C ASN A 78 -11.35 6.01 14.40
N ASN A 79 -12.27 5.93 15.35
CA ASN A 79 -12.04 5.31 16.67
C ASN A 79 -10.77 5.83 17.39
N ILE A 80 -10.56 7.16 17.37
CA ILE A 80 -9.43 7.78 18.05
C ILE A 80 -9.58 7.58 19.57
N ASN A 81 -8.57 6.96 20.17
CA ASN A 81 -8.47 6.78 21.61
C ASN A 81 -7.14 7.36 22.12
N LYS A 82 -7.18 7.99 23.29
CA LYS A 82 -5.99 8.52 23.98
C LYS A 82 -5.92 7.87 25.36
N LYS A 83 -4.80 7.21 25.65
CA LYS A 83 -4.55 6.53 26.92
C LYS A 83 -3.27 7.06 27.57
N TRP A 84 -3.37 7.50 28.82
CA TRP A 84 -2.19 7.81 29.62
C TRP A 84 -1.46 6.52 29.99
N ILE A 85 -0.14 6.49 29.80
CA ILE A 85 0.68 5.35 30.21
C ILE A 85 1.32 5.65 31.57
N LYS A 86 2.17 6.68 31.63
CA LYS A 86 2.88 7.13 32.82
C LYS A 86 3.50 8.51 32.56
N ASP A 87 3.80 9.26 33.61
CA ASP A 87 4.49 10.55 33.51
C ASP A 87 3.81 11.46 32.47
N SER A 88 4.58 11.98 31.52
CA SER A 88 4.15 12.74 30.34
C SER A 88 3.87 11.86 29.11
N ILE A 89 3.88 10.53 29.22
CA ILE A 89 3.76 9.60 28.09
C ILE A 89 2.30 9.21 27.83
N TRP A 90 1.88 9.41 26.59
CA TRP A 90 0.54 9.11 26.08
C TRP A 90 0.60 8.16 24.89
N LEU A 91 -0.35 7.23 24.85
CA LEU A 91 -0.62 6.37 23.70
C LEU A 91 -1.86 6.87 22.98
N TYR A 92 -1.74 7.05 21.68
CA TYR A 92 -2.84 7.34 20.77
C TYR A 92 -3.07 6.11 19.90
N ASN A 93 -4.28 5.57 19.92
CA ASN A 93 -4.70 4.50 19.02
C ASN A 93 -5.71 5.08 18.04
N VAL A 94 -5.55 4.82 16.76
CA VAL A 94 -6.48 5.30 15.73
C VAL A 94 -6.59 4.34 14.56
N ASP A 95 -7.80 4.13 14.08
CA ASP A 95 -8.05 3.36 12.88
C ASP A 95 -7.92 4.29 11.67
N VAL A 96 -6.93 4.04 10.82
CA VAL A 96 -6.69 4.79 9.59
C VAL A 96 -7.32 4.03 8.43
N SER A 97 -8.23 4.69 7.72
CA SER A 97 -8.91 4.13 6.56
C SER A 97 -8.63 4.93 5.29
N MET A 98 -8.18 4.24 4.25
CA MET A 98 -7.93 4.78 2.91
C MET A 98 -8.59 3.87 1.86
N LYS A 99 -8.62 4.32 0.59
CA LYS A 99 -9.14 3.47 -0.50
C LYS A 99 -8.21 2.30 -0.82
N SER A 100 -6.90 2.47 -0.61
CA SER A 100 -5.89 1.44 -0.85
C SER A 100 -5.68 0.51 0.34
N LEU A 101 -5.81 1.01 1.57
CA LEU A 101 -5.37 0.30 2.78
C LEU A 101 -6.14 0.75 4.02
N ASN A 102 -6.25 -0.15 4.99
CA ASN A 102 -6.84 0.10 6.30
C ASN A 102 -5.94 -0.51 7.37
N PHE A 103 -5.58 0.25 8.40
CA PHE A 103 -4.69 -0.20 9.47
C PHE A 103 -4.97 0.54 10.77
N ASN A 104 -4.58 -0.06 11.89
CA ASN A 104 -4.62 0.61 13.18
C ASN A 104 -3.25 1.19 13.47
N LEU A 105 -3.19 2.46 13.86
CA LEU A 105 -1.98 3.18 14.19
C LEU A 105 -1.91 3.36 15.70
N ASP A 106 -0.79 2.95 16.27
CA ASP A 106 -0.43 3.23 17.65
C ASP A 106 0.71 4.25 17.64
N LEU A 107 0.48 5.41 18.24
CA LEU A 107 1.45 6.49 18.35
C LEU A 107 1.72 6.78 19.83
N THR A 108 2.96 6.57 20.27
CA THR A 108 3.38 6.88 21.64
C THR A 108 4.12 8.22 21.66
N VAL A 109 3.65 9.17 22.47
CA VAL A 109 4.18 10.55 22.53
C VAL A 109 4.54 10.90 23.97
N ASP A 110 5.73 11.45 24.16
CA ASP A 110 6.14 12.13 25.38
C ASP A 110 5.71 13.61 25.29
N GLN A 111 4.68 13.99 26.05
CA GLN A 111 4.14 15.35 26.09
C GLN A 111 4.78 16.14 27.23
N LYS A 112 6.01 16.61 27.03
CA LYS A 112 6.67 17.57 27.93
C LYS A 112 6.28 18.99 27.55
N ASP A 113 6.20 19.86 28.55
CA ASP A 113 5.52 21.18 28.53
C ASP A 113 5.62 21.97 27.21
N ASP A 114 6.80 22.00 26.56
CA ASP A 114 7.01 22.75 25.30
C ASP A 114 7.45 21.89 24.10
N ASN A 115 7.72 20.59 24.26
CA ASN A 115 8.21 19.73 23.17
C ASN A 115 7.61 18.34 23.26
N ASN A 116 6.70 18.05 22.33
CA ASN A 116 6.16 16.73 22.13
C ASN A 116 7.17 15.88 21.35
N GLU A 117 7.64 14.78 21.93
CA GLU A 117 8.53 13.83 21.26
C GLU A 117 7.77 12.55 20.91
N ILE A 118 7.88 12.10 19.66
CA ILE A 118 7.35 10.78 19.28
C ILE A 118 8.32 9.72 19.78
N ILE A 119 7.85 8.87 20.71
CA ILE A 119 8.64 7.77 21.26
C ILE A 119 8.60 6.57 20.31
N ASP A 120 7.42 6.24 19.79
CA ASP A 120 7.21 5.05 18.98
C ASP A 120 6.01 5.18 18.04
N ILE A 121 6.07 4.49 16.91
CA ILE A 121 5.02 4.42 15.89
C ILE A 121 4.86 2.96 15.46
N MET A 122 3.68 2.39 15.67
CA MET A 122 3.33 1.05 15.17
C MET A 122 2.14 1.10 14.24
N CYS A 123 2.25 0.41 13.10
CA CYS A 123 1.15 0.26 12.13
C CYS A 123 0.72 -1.20 12.08
N HIS A 124 -0.50 -1.47 12.49
CA HIS A 124 -1.12 -2.80 12.50
C HIS A 124 -2.03 -2.93 11.30
N PHE A 125 -1.52 -3.53 10.23
CA PHE A 125 -2.26 -3.74 8.99
C PHE A 125 -3.33 -4.83 9.16
N ASN A 126 -4.56 -4.55 8.70
CA ASN A 126 -5.66 -5.50 8.80
C ASN A 126 -5.41 -6.79 8.00
N GLU A 127 -5.91 -7.92 8.49
CA GLU A 127 -5.73 -9.27 7.90
C GLU A 127 -6.19 -9.42 6.44
N GLY A 128 -6.98 -8.46 5.92
CA GLY A 128 -7.52 -8.48 4.56
C GLY A 128 -6.70 -7.72 3.51
N ILE A 129 -5.53 -7.17 3.87
CA ILE A 129 -4.69 -6.46 2.90
C ILE A 129 -4.05 -7.46 1.93
N ASP A 130 -4.07 -7.11 0.65
CA ASP A 130 -3.43 -7.87 -0.41
C ASP A 130 -1.92 -8.00 -0.15
N SER A 131 -1.39 -9.22 -0.19
CA SER A 131 0.03 -9.48 0.07
C SER A 131 0.94 -8.69 -0.87
N SER A 132 0.54 -8.48 -2.13
CA SER A 132 1.37 -7.74 -3.09
C SER A 132 1.44 -6.24 -2.77
N LEU A 133 0.38 -5.69 -2.15
CA LEU A 133 0.37 -4.31 -1.66
C LEU A 133 1.16 -4.19 -0.36
N PHE A 134 1.02 -5.17 0.53
CA PHE A 134 1.78 -5.21 1.77
C PHE A 134 3.30 -5.22 1.50
N GLN A 135 3.75 -6.03 0.53
CA GLN A 135 5.15 -6.08 0.10
C GLN A 135 5.65 -4.74 -0.48
N GLU A 136 4.81 -3.99 -1.21
CA GLU A 136 5.17 -2.65 -1.71
C GLU A 136 5.37 -1.63 -0.56
N ILE A 137 4.53 -1.70 0.47
CA ILE A 137 4.50 -0.67 1.53
C ILE A 137 5.43 -0.95 2.70
N TYR A 138 5.57 -2.22 3.06
CA TYR A 138 6.24 -2.63 4.29
C TYR A 138 7.67 -2.08 4.45
N PRO A 139 8.55 -2.10 3.42
CA PRO A 139 9.93 -1.65 3.58
C PRO A 139 10.07 -0.19 4.02
N TRP A 140 9.33 0.72 3.38
CA TRP A 140 9.44 2.14 3.70
C TRP A 140 8.62 2.53 4.94
N VAL A 141 7.53 1.81 5.25
CA VAL A 141 6.83 1.96 6.53
C VAL A 141 7.77 1.63 7.67
N LEU A 142 8.42 0.46 7.62
CA LEU A 142 9.36 0.02 8.65
C LEU A 142 10.54 0.98 8.83
N SER A 143 11.09 1.51 7.74
CA SER A 143 12.16 2.51 7.81
C SER A 143 11.67 3.79 8.49
N THR A 144 10.49 4.27 8.11
CA THR A 144 9.98 5.56 8.59
C THR A 144 9.53 5.51 10.06
N THR A 145 8.96 4.38 10.50
CA THR A 145 8.59 4.19 11.91
C THR A 145 9.82 4.11 12.81
N LYS A 146 10.91 3.49 12.35
CA LYS A 146 12.21 3.51 13.05
C LYS A 146 12.78 4.92 13.19
N ASP A 147 12.63 5.75 12.16
CA ASP A 147 13.02 7.16 12.17
C ASP A 147 12.05 8.04 12.99
N LYS A 148 10.96 7.47 13.51
CA LYS A 148 9.92 8.14 14.30
C LYS A 148 9.30 9.35 13.61
N ASN A 149 9.31 9.36 12.28
CA ASN A 149 8.84 10.49 11.48
C ASN A 149 7.38 10.31 11.08
N PHE A 150 6.47 10.62 12.00
CA PHE A 150 5.02 10.47 11.80
C PHE A 150 4.50 11.31 10.62
N SER A 151 4.94 12.57 10.51
CA SER A 151 4.48 13.47 9.44
C SER A 151 4.86 12.94 8.06
N PHE A 152 6.09 12.44 7.90
CA PHE A 152 6.51 11.82 6.64
C PHE A 152 5.74 10.53 6.36
N LEU A 153 5.52 9.68 7.38
CA LEU A 153 4.77 8.43 7.24
C LEU A 153 3.35 8.68 6.70
N MET A 154 2.62 9.63 7.30
CA MET A 154 1.25 9.93 6.87
C MET A 154 1.20 10.56 5.47
N SER A 155 2.18 11.40 5.14
CA SER A 155 2.30 11.99 3.80
C SER A 155 2.59 10.91 2.73
N ALA A 156 3.48 9.97 3.04
CA ALA A 156 3.79 8.84 2.18
C ALA A 156 2.58 7.93 1.95
N PHE A 157 1.79 7.65 3.00
CA PHE A 157 0.53 6.92 2.85
C PHE A 157 -0.46 7.64 1.94
N SER A 158 -0.65 8.95 2.13
CA SER A 158 -1.49 9.80 1.26
C SER A 158 -1.09 9.68 -0.20
N GLU A 159 0.19 9.89 -0.50
CA GLU A 159 0.71 9.81 -1.87
C GLU A 159 0.55 8.40 -2.45
N TYR A 160 0.89 7.36 -1.68
CA TYR A 160 0.71 5.97 -2.11
C TYR A 160 -0.74 5.69 -2.49
N ASN A 161 -1.71 6.16 -1.69
CA ASN A 161 -3.13 5.99 -1.98
C ASN A 161 -3.55 6.69 -3.27
N GLU A 162 -3.06 7.90 -3.56
CA GLU A 162 -3.31 8.58 -4.83
C GLU A 162 -2.77 7.79 -6.02
N LYS A 163 -1.52 7.35 -5.96
CA LYS A 163 -0.86 6.54 -7.01
C LYS A 163 -1.57 5.20 -7.21
N TYR A 164 -1.99 4.57 -6.11
CA TYR A 164 -2.78 3.34 -6.14
C TYR A 164 -4.12 3.53 -6.85
N ILE A 165 -4.86 4.59 -6.52
CA ILE A 165 -6.16 4.91 -7.16
C ILE A 165 -5.97 5.13 -8.66
N LEU A 166 -4.92 5.87 -9.06
CA LEU A 166 -4.60 6.08 -10.47
C LEU A 166 -4.30 4.76 -11.18
N ARG A 167 -3.40 3.93 -10.63
CA ARG A 167 -3.07 2.59 -11.15
C ARG A 167 -4.32 1.76 -11.36
N LYS A 168 -5.18 1.68 -10.33
CA LYS A 168 -6.44 0.92 -10.37
C LYS A 168 -7.39 1.43 -11.48
N LYS A 169 -7.51 2.74 -11.65
CA LYS A 169 -8.36 3.35 -12.69
C LYS A 169 -7.87 3.02 -14.09
N ILE A 170 -6.56 3.08 -14.34
CA ILE A 170 -5.96 2.73 -15.62
C ILE A 170 -6.19 1.25 -15.92
N LEU A 171 -5.81 0.38 -14.99
CA LEU A 171 -5.95 -1.07 -15.14
C LEU A 171 -7.41 -1.48 -15.37
N PHE A 172 -8.37 -0.87 -14.67
CA PHE A 172 -9.80 -1.12 -14.89
C PHE A 172 -10.21 -0.83 -16.33
N LYS A 173 -9.76 0.29 -16.92
CA LYS A 173 -10.04 0.62 -18.33
C LYS A 173 -9.44 -0.42 -19.29
N LEU A 174 -8.20 -0.83 -19.05
CA LEU A 174 -7.47 -1.76 -19.91
C LEU A 174 -8.08 -3.17 -19.87
N VAL A 175 -8.46 -3.66 -18.69
CA VAL A 175 -9.14 -4.95 -18.52
C VAL A 175 -10.50 -4.94 -19.20
N ASN A 176 -11.29 -3.88 -19.04
CA ASN A 176 -12.60 -3.78 -19.69
C ASN A 176 -12.51 -3.77 -21.22
N LYS A 177 -11.43 -3.17 -21.76
CA LYS A 177 -11.12 -3.19 -23.19
C LYS A 177 -10.42 -4.48 -23.65
N LYS A 178 -10.12 -5.40 -22.73
CA LYS A 178 -9.45 -6.69 -23.00
C LYS A 178 -8.04 -6.55 -23.58
N PHE A 179 -7.29 -5.50 -23.24
CA PHE A 179 -5.88 -5.38 -23.61
C PHE A 179 -4.94 -6.06 -22.61
N VAL A 180 -5.42 -6.32 -21.39
CA VAL A 180 -4.56 -6.83 -20.32
C VAL A 180 -5.23 -7.88 -19.46
N THR A 181 -4.41 -8.82 -18.99
CA THR A 181 -4.73 -9.74 -17.90
C THR A 181 -3.80 -9.45 -16.72
N ILE A 182 -4.35 -9.36 -15.51
CA ILE A 182 -3.61 -8.95 -14.31
C ILE A 182 -3.43 -10.14 -13.38
N LYS A 183 -2.20 -10.38 -12.95
CA LYS A 183 -1.86 -11.27 -11.84
C LYS A 183 -1.17 -10.49 -10.72
N LYS A 184 -1.28 -10.99 -9.51
CA LYS A 184 -0.58 -10.43 -8.35
C LYS A 184 0.83 -11.00 -8.32
N CYS A 185 1.83 -10.15 -8.09
CA CYS A 185 3.17 -10.63 -7.79
C CYS A 185 3.22 -11.05 -6.32
N THR A 186 3.59 -12.30 -6.04
CA THR A 186 3.78 -12.81 -4.67
C THR A 186 5.25 -12.80 -4.24
N GLU A 187 6.16 -12.44 -5.15
CA GLU A 187 7.59 -12.34 -4.87
C GLU A 187 7.90 -11.12 -3.97
N GLU A 188 9.12 -11.08 -3.41
CA GLU A 188 9.49 -10.20 -2.29
C GLU A 188 9.14 -8.71 -2.44
N GLU A 189 9.17 -8.19 -3.66
CA GLU A 189 8.97 -6.76 -3.90
C GLU A 189 7.51 -6.39 -4.22
N GLY A 190 6.59 -7.36 -4.28
CA GLY A 190 5.18 -7.13 -4.54
C GLY A 190 4.88 -6.51 -5.91
N GLY A 191 3.73 -5.84 -6.00
CA GLY A 191 3.24 -5.21 -7.22
C GLY A 191 2.28 -6.06 -8.04
N LEU A 192 2.07 -5.66 -9.30
CA LEU A 192 1.12 -6.28 -10.22
C LEU A 192 1.83 -6.70 -11.50
N ILE A 193 1.63 -7.96 -11.90
CA ILE A 193 2.08 -8.50 -13.18
C ILE A 193 0.94 -8.28 -14.18
N ILE A 194 1.25 -7.65 -15.31
CA ILE A 194 0.29 -7.24 -16.31
C ILE A 194 0.72 -7.87 -17.63
N TYR A 195 -0.05 -8.86 -18.07
CA TYR A 195 0.14 -9.49 -19.36
C TYR A 195 -0.56 -8.66 -20.43
N ILE A 196 0.21 -8.20 -21.40
CA ILE A 196 -0.26 -7.40 -22.53
C ILE A 196 -0.64 -8.34 -23.66
N HIS A 197 -1.86 -8.19 -24.18
CA HIS A 197 -2.37 -8.96 -25.31
C HIS A 197 -3.34 -8.11 -26.12
N SER A 198 -3.79 -8.66 -27.25
CA SER A 198 -4.82 -8.02 -28.05
C SER A 198 -6.23 -8.30 -27.50
N PRO A 199 -7.18 -7.39 -27.72
CA PRO A 199 -8.61 -7.68 -27.57
C PRO A 199 -9.12 -8.80 -28.50
N LYS A 200 -8.48 -9.02 -29.65
CA LYS A 200 -8.85 -10.05 -30.65
C LYS A 200 -8.35 -11.45 -30.27
N SER A 201 -7.25 -11.56 -29.53
CA SER A 201 -6.69 -12.83 -29.07
C SER A 201 -6.17 -12.75 -27.62
N LEU A 202 -6.81 -13.50 -26.72
CA LEU A 202 -6.42 -13.60 -25.30
C LEU A 202 -5.34 -14.66 -25.05
N GLU A 203 -4.99 -15.46 -26.07
CA GLU A 203 -4.07 -16.58 -25.94
C GLU A 203 -2.62 -16.18 -26.22
N LYS A 204 -2.40 -15.09 -26.97
CA LYS A 204 -1.07 -14.57 -27.31
C LYS A 204 -0.75 -13.34 -26.47
N TYR A 205 0.31 -13.42 -25.67
CA TYR A 205 0.85 -12.29 -24.92
C TYR A 205 2.06 -11.70 -25.64
N TYR A 206 2.11 -10.38 -25.76
CA TYR A 206 3.21 -9.67 -26.42
C TYR A 206 4.31 -9.25 -25.43
N ALA A 207 3.92 -8.87 -24.22
CA ALA A 207 4.82 -8.43 -23.18
C ALA A 207 4.22 -8.65 -21.79
N GLU A 208 5.08 -8.77 -20.79
CA GLU A 208 4.73 -8.80 -19.38
C GLU A 208 5.30 -7.54 -18.70
N TYR A 209 4.45 -6.84 -17.94
CA TYR A 209 4.83 -5.64 -17.20
C TYR A 209 4.65 -5.88 -15.71
N LEU A 210 5.73 -5.82 -14.95
CA LEU A 210 5.68 -5.75 -13.49
C LEU A 210 5.59 -4.28 -13.05
N TRP A 211 4.39 -3.86 -12.65
CA TRP A 211 4.10 -2.50 -12.20
C TRP A 211 4.10 -2.39 -10.67
N LYS A 212 5.13 -1.72 -10.14
CA LYS A 212 5.33 -1.44 -8.71
C LYS A 212 5.10 0.02 -8.37
N LEU A 213 4.61 0.28 -7.16
CA LEU A 213 4.67 1.60 -6.51
C LEU A 213 5.84 1.61 -5.52
N LYS A 214 6.89 2.37 -5.82
CA LYS A 214 8.14 2.34 -5.05
C LYS A 214 8.44 3.69 -4.42
N MET A 215 8.79 3.67 -3.14
CA MET A 215 9.30 4.85 -2.45
C MET A 215 10.70 5.19 -2.96
N ASN A 216 10.86 6.40 -3.47
CA ASN A 216 12.13 6.98 -3.80
C ASN A 216 12.67 7.68 -2.54
N LEU A 217 13.71 7.10 -1.94
CA LEU A 217 14.26 7.61 -0.68
C LEU A 217 14.95 8.97 -0.81
N ILE A 218 15.36 9.37 -2.02
CA ILE A 218 16.04 10.65 -2.29
C ILE A 218 15.00 11.76 -2.41
N THR A 219 14.01 11.58 -3.27
CA THR A 219 12.95 12.58 -3.49
C THR A 219 11.84 12.50 -2.45
N LYS A 220 11.83 11.43 -1.63
CA LYS A 220 10.81 11.15 -0.61
C LYS A 220 9.40 11.08 -1.21
N SER A 221 9.30 10.58 -2.45
CA SER A 221 8.06 10.45 -3.23
C SER A 221 7.77 9.01 -3.63
N ILE A 222 6.52 8.71 -3.97
CA ILE A 222 6.11 7.40 -4.49
C ILE A 222 6.05 7.43 -6.02
N ASP A 223 6.90 6.65 -6.65
CA ASP A 223 7.00 6.54 -8.11
C ASP A 223 6.30 5.31 -8.66
N HIS A 224 5.77 5.42 -9.89
CA HIS A 224 5.38 4.28 -10.70
C HIS A 224 6.64 3.69 -11.36
N CYS A 225 6.92 2.42 -11.11
CA CYS A 225 8.05 1.71 -11.68
C CYS A 225 7.59 0.49 -12.47
N PHE A 226 8.24 0.26 -13.62
CA PHE A 226 7.94 -0.83 -14.53
C PHE A 226 9.20 -1.66 -14.77
N THR A 227 9.06 -2.99 -14.66
CA THR A 227 9.99 -3.94 -15.26
C THR A 227 9.24 -4.65 -16.39
N ILE A 228 9.86 -4.79 -17.55
CA ILE A 228 9.19 -5.25 -18.76
C ILE A 228 9.94 -6.47 -19.29
N ASP A 229 9.22 -7.58 -19.44
CA ASP A 229 9.70 -8.80 -20.06
C ASP A 229 9.03 -8.99 -21.43
N CYS A 230 9.86 -9.17 -22.45
CA CYS A 230 9.43 -9.30 -23.83
C CYS A 230 9.00 -10.75 -24.11
N LEU A 231 7.76 -10.96 -24.54
CA LEU A 231 7.23 -12.28 -24.89
C LEU A 231 7.13 -12.47 -26.41
N ASP A 232 6.98 -11.38 -27.15
CA ASP A 232 7.01 -11.31 -28.62
C ASP A 232 8.05 -10.27 -29.06
N GLN A 233 9.18 -10.74 -29.59
CA GLN A 233 10.29 -9.86 -29.98
C GLN A 233 9.92 -8.96 -31.16
N ASP A 234 9.12 -9.44 -32.12
CA ASP A 234 8.73 -8.67 -33.29
C ASP A 234 7.83 -7.49 -32.90
N PHE A 235 6.93 -7.71 -31.93
CA PHE A 235 6.13 -6.63 -31.36
C PHE A 235 7.01 -5.59 -30.65
N VAL A 236 8.00 -6.02 -29.88
CA VAL A 236 8.87 -5.12 -29.13
C VAL A 236 9.75 -4.30 -30.05
N ASP A 237 10.38 -4.92 -31.05
CA ASP A 237 11.25 -4.22 -32.00
C ASP A 237 10.46 -3.18 -32.80
N ALA A 238 9.21 -3.50 -33.19
CA ALA A 238 8.34 -2.56 -33.90
C ALA A 238 7.86 -1.39 -33.01
N ASN A 239 7.79 -1.58 -31.69
CA ASN A 239 7.19 -0.62 -30.76
C ASN A 239 8.15 -0.15 -29.65
N GLN A 240 9.46 -0.27 -29.86
CA GLN A 240 10.50 -0.06 -28.86
C GLN A 240 10.35 1.29 -28.14
N ASN A 241 10.12 2.38 -28.89
CA ASN A 241 9.97 3.73 -28.32
C ASN A 241 8.80 3.81 -27.32
N VAL A 242 7.69 3.13 -27.59
CA VAL A 242 6.51 3.14 -26.71
C VAL A 242 6.81 2.38 -25.42
N ILE A 243 7.55 1.28 -25.53
CA ILE A 243 7.94 0.42 -24.40
C ILE A 243 8.97 1.12 -23.51
N GLU A 244 10.03 1.70 -24.10
CA GLU A 244 11.08 2.41 -23.36
C GLU A 244 10.56 3.62 -22.59
N ASP A 245 9.50 4.25 -23.07
CA ASP A 245 8.90 5.40 -22.41
C ASP A 245 8.28 5.05 -21.03
N PHE A 246 7.91 3.79 -20.79
CA PHE A 246 7.51 3.32 -19.46
C PHE A 246 8.67 3.29 -18.45
N CYS A 247 9.91 3.21 -18.92
CA CYS A 247 11.11 3.18 -18.08
C CYS A 247 11.57 4.59 -17.62
N LYS A 248 10.89 5.65 -18.06
CA LYS A 248 11.15 7.03 -17.63
C LYS A 248 10.83 7.20 -16.14
N ARG A 249 11.68 7.94 -15.42
CA ARG A 249 11.47 8.23 -13.98
C ARG A 249 10.46 9.36 -13.77
N GLY A 250 9.72 9.29 -12.66
CA GLY A 250 8.84 10.38 -12.21
C GLY A 250 7.63 10.63 -13.11
N LEU A 251 7.08 9.56 -13.71
CA LEU A 251 5.90 9.65 -14.59
C LEU A 251 4.71 10.29 -13.85
N LYS A 252 4.27 11.45 -14.35
CA LYS A 252 3.06 12.13 -13.88
C LYS A 252 1.80 11.45 -14.42
N ARG A 253 0.66 11.79 -13.82
CA ARG A 253 -0.65 11.21 -14.19
C ARG A 253 -0.94 11.25 -15.68
N ASP A 254 -0.85 12.43 -16.31
CA ASP A 254 -1.22 12.59 -17.72
C ASP A 254 -0.26 11.84 -18.65
N GLN A 255 1.03 11.78 -18.27
CA GLN A 255 2.03 11.00 -19.00
C GLN A 255 1.71 9.51 -18.90
N LEU A 256 1.39 9.03 -17.70
CA LEU A 256 1.07 7.62 -17.50
C LEU A 256 -0.19 7.20 -18.26
N GLU A 257 -1.26 8.00 -18.20
CA GLU A 257 -2.48 7.76 -18.97
C GLU A 257 -2.19 7.76 -20.49
N LYS A 258 -1.31 8.66 -20.95
CA LYS A 258 -0.88 8.70 -22.35
C LYS A 258 -0.11 7.43 -22.76
N LEU A 259 0.88 6.99 -21.98
CA LEU A 259 1.69 5.80 -22.29
C LEU A 259 0.83 4.55 -22.48
N TRP A 260 -0.14 4.35 -21.58
CA TRP A 260 -1.06 3.22 -21.72
C TRP A 260 -1.96 3.32 -22.95
N ASN A 261 -2.37 4.53 -23.36
CA ASN A 261 -3.13 4.72 -24.59
C ASN A 261 -2.27 4.49 -25.84
N ASP A 262 -1.04 4.98 -25.84
CA ASP A 262 -0.07 4.81 -26.93
C ASP A 262 0.25 3.31 -27.11
N LEU A 263 0.39 2.57 -25.99
CA LEU A 263 0.55 1.10 -26.03
C LEU A 263 -0.69 0.38 -26.59
N CYS A 264 -1.90 0.79 -26.22
CA CYS A 264 -3.12 0.21 -26.80
C CYS A 264 -3.18 0.45 -28.32
N PHE A 265 -2.83 1.66 -28.76
CA PHE A 265 -2.78 1.98 -30.19
C PHE A 265 -1.74 1.14 -30.93
N ALA A 266 -0.55 0.96 -30.36
CA ALA A 266 0.50 0.10 -30.90
C ALA A 266 0.02 -1.36 -31.06
N ILE A 267 -0.69 -1.90 -30.08
CA ILE A 267 -1.29 -3.25 -30.16
C ILE A 267 -2.31 -3.33 -31.29
N ASP A 268 -3.20 -2.33 -31.41
CA ASP A 268 -4.22 -2.31 -32.47
C ASP A 268 -3.63 -2.22 -33.89
N GLN A 269 -2.45 -1.59 -34.05
CA GLN A 269 -1.76 -1.49 -35.35
C GLN A 269 -0.92 -2.72 -35.69
N TYR A 270 -0.46 -3.47 -34.69
CA TYR A 270 0.36 -4.67 -34.91
C TYR A 270 -0.47 -5.86 -35.40
N GLU A 271 -1.79 -5.86 -35.20
CA GLU A 271 -2.72 -6.91 -35.64
C GLU A 271 -3.56 -6.58 -36.88
#